data_AF-A0A977PYD0-F1
#
_entry.id   AF-A0A977PYD0-F1
#
_cell.length_a   1.000
_cell.length_b   1.000
_cell.length_c   1.000
_cell.angle_alpha   90.00
_cell.angle_beta   90.00
_cell.angle_gamma   90.00
#
_symmetry.space_group_name_H-M   'P 1'
#
loop_
_entity.id
_entity.type
_entity.pdbx_description
1 polymer ?
#
loop_
_entity_poly.entity_id
_entity_poly.type
_entity_poly.pdbx_seq_one_letter_code
_entity_poly.pdbx_strand_id
1 'polypeptide(L)'
;MAEHCLEYNYNFIFVCLPTSHPALYDWVAFMEANGEVKTTQQRVWNGRYFDIWDYRYLNQIPLREQQPVLLVNWCEVTVKRESDGQLLYSNSWITNHDLTPQRVILLCWTQSLANRK
;
A
#
# COMPACT_ATOMS: atom_id res chain seq x y z
N MET A 1 15.55 -0.72 9.25
CA MET A 1 15.26 0.66 8.80
C MET A 1 13.98 1.19 9.45
N ALA A 2 12.82 0.57 9.23
CA ALA A 2 11.56 0.98 9.88
C ALA A 2 11.64 1.00 11.42
N GLU A 3 12.31 0.01 12.02
CA GLU A 3 12.55 -0.05 13.47
C GLU A 3 13.28 1.19 13.99
N HIS A 4 14.34 1.61 13.30
CA HIS A 4 15.11 2.78 13.70
C HIS A 4 14.25 4.05 13.60
N CYS A 5 13.42 4.19 12.56
CA CYS A 5 12.50 5.32 12.48
C CYS A 5 11.59 5.39 13.72
N LEU A 6 11.07 4.26 14.18
CA LEU A 6 10.20 4.21 15.36
C LEU A 6 10.97 4.49 16.66
N GLU A 7 12.18 3.95 16.81
CA GLU A 7 13.04 4.24 17.97
C GLU A 7 13.30 5.74 18.14
N TYR A 8 13.44 6.48 17.03
CA TYR A 8 13.65 7.92 17.02
C TYR A 8 12.35 8.74 16.86
N ASN A 9 11.16 8.13 16.99
CA ASN A 9 9.85 8.77 16.82
C ASN A 9 9.64 9.47 15.47
N TYR A 10 10.26 8.96 14.39
CA TYR A 10 10.01 9.40 13.03
C TYR A 10 8.87 8.63 12.38
N ASN A 11 8.06 9.36 11.62
CA ASN A 11 7.11 8.77 10.70
C ASN A 11 7.83 8.31 9.42
N PHE A 12 7.36 7.22 8.82
CA PHE A 12 7.95 6.69 7.60
C PHE A 12 6.91 6.21 6.60
N ILE A 13 7.32 6.24 5.32
CA ILE A 13 6.65 5.57 4.21
C ILE A 13 7.76 4.92 3.39
N PHE A 14 7.74 3.60 3.27
CA PHE A 14 8.73 2.84 2.51
C PHE A 14 8.06 1.97 1.45
N VAL A 15 8.69 1.86 0.28
CA VAL A 15 8.26 0.94 -0.77
C VAL A 15 8.40 -0.50 -0.25
N CYS A 16 7.39 -1.33 -0.51
CA CYS A 16 7.33 -2.69 0.01
C CYS A 16 7.11 -3.71 -1.12
N LEU A 17 8.18 -4.04 -1.84
CA LEU A 17 8.11 -5.01 -2.93
C LEU A 17 7.86 -6.44 -2.40
N PRO A 18 7.03 -7.26 -3.08
CA PRO A 18 6.77 -8.65 -2.70
C PRO A 18 8.01 -9.51 -2.52
N THR A 19 9.00 -9.33 -3.39
CA THR A 19 10.26 -10.08 -3.37
C THR A 19 11.13 -9.78 -2.15
N SER A 20 10.93 -8.62 -1.51
CA SER A 20 11.73 -8.19 -0.35
C SER A 20 11.12 -8.62 0.99
N HIS A 21 9.80 -8.81 1.05
CA HIS A 21 9.08 -9.10 2.30
C HIS A 21 8.07 -10.25 2.13
N PRO A 22 8.54 -11.47 1.82
CA PRO A 22 7.64 -12.61 1.53
C PRO A 22 6.69 -12.90 2.70
N ALA A 23 7.20 -12.91 3.94
CA ALA A 23 6.38 -13.13 5.13
C ALA A 23 5.21 -12.14 5.28
N LEU A 24 5.44 -10.85 4.97
CA LEU A 24 4.36 -9.86 5.01
C LEU A 24 3.28 -10.20 3.98
N TYR A 25 3.68 -10.64 2.78
CA TYR A 25 2.74 -10.99 1.73
C TYR A 25 1.99 -12.30 1.98
N ASP A 26 2.60 -13.25 2.68
CA ASP A 26 1.88 -14.44 3.17
C ASP A 26 0.78 -14.04 4.16
N TRP A 27 1.05 -13.07 5.04
CA TRP A 27 0.04 -12.48 5.92
C TRP A 27 -1.05 -11.72 5.15
N VAL A 28 -0.67 -10.92 4.14
CA VAL A 28 -1.65 -10.23 3.28
C VAL A 28 -2.55 -11.26 2.59
N ALA A 29 -2.00 -12.34 2.05
CA ALA A 29 -2.75 -13.41 1.40
C ALA A 29 -3.68 -14.13 2.37
N PHE A 30 -3.24 -14.39 3.59
CA PHE A 30 -4.08 -14.95 4.65
C PHE A 30 -5.24 -14.02 5.01
N MET A 31 -4.98 -12.73 5.20
CA MET A 31 -6.00 -11.73 5.48
C MET A 31 -6.98 -11.56 4.30
N GLU A 32 -6.49 -11.66 3.07
CA GLU A 32 -7.32 -11.63 1.86
C GLU A 32 -8.26 -12.84 1.79
N ALA A 33 -7.75 -14.03 2.07
CA ALA A 33 -8.57 -15.26 2.13
C ALA A 33 -9.68 -15.17 3.19
N ASN A 34 -9.44 -14.43 4.27
CA ASN A 34 -10.42 -14.18 5.33
C ASN A 34 -11.33 -12.95 5.07
N GLY A 35 -11.13 -12.23 3.96
CA GLY A 35 -11.91 -11.04 3.62
C GLY A 35 -11.63 -9.81 4.50
N GLU A 36 -10.47 -9.75 5.16
CA GLU A 36 -10.11 -8.66 6.06
C GLU A 36 -9.38 -7.50 5.35
N VAL A 37 -8.90 -7.72 4.12
CA VAL A 37 -8.27 -6.67 3.30
C VAL A 37 -9.31 -5.62 2.94
N LYS A 38 -9.08 -4.40 3.42
CA LYS A 38 -9.95 -3.27 3.11
C LYS A 38 -9.62 -2.72 1.74
N THR A 39 -10.65 -2.37 0.99
CA THR A 39 -10.51 -1.81 -0.35
C THR A 39 -11.19 -0.45 -0.44
N THR A 40 -10.66 0.42 -1.28
CA THR A 40 -11.32 1.66 -1.69
C THR A 40 -10.89 1.99 -3.12
N GLN A 41 -11.71 2.73 -3.85
CA GLN A 41 -11.48 3.02 -5.25
C GLN A 41 -11.76 4.49 -5.53
N GLN A 42 -11.04 5.04 -6.49
CA GLN A 42 -11.40 6.33 -7.10
C GLN A 42 -11.26 6.26 -8.62
N ARG A 43 -12.09 7.03 -9.29
CA ARG A 43 -12.05 7.24 -10.73
C ARG A 43 -11.48 8.63 -11.01
N VAL A 44 -10.45 8.73 -11.84
CA VAL A 44 -9.74 9.98 -12.07
C VAL A 44 -9.57 10.26 -13.56
N TRP A 45 -9.89 11.49 -13.98
CA TRP A 45 -9.62 11.97 -15.32
C TRP A 45 -8.18 12.44 -15.46
N ASN A 46 -7.43 11.88 -16.42
CA ASN A 46 -6.03 12.25 -16.65
C ASN A 46 -5.82 13.27 -17.78
N GLY A 47 -6.90 13.85 -18.30
CA GLY A 47 -6.87 14.77 -19.44
C GLY A 47 -7.18 14.13 -20.79
N ARG A 48 -7.07 12.80 -20.90
CA ARG A 48 -7.34 12.05 -22.15
C ARG A 48 -8.37 10.94 -21.97
N TYR A 49 -8.28 10.20 -20.87
CA TYR A 49 -9.20 9.12 -20.50
C TYR A 49 -9.33 9.03 -18.98
N PHE A 50 -10.24 8.17 -18.52
CA PHE A 50 -10.40 7.89 -17.10
C PHE A 50 -9.49 6.73 -16.68
N ASP A 51 -8.87 6.90 -15.51
CA ASP A 51 -8.12 5.87 -14.80
C ASP A 51 -8.93 5.43 -13.58
N ILE A 52 -8.96 4.13 -13.35
CA ILE A 52 -9.48 3.51 -12.14
C ILE A 52 -8.29 3.24 -11.22
N TRP A 53 -8.34 3.79 -10.01
CA TRP A 53 -7.34 3.57 -8.97
C TRP A 53 -7.96 2.73 -7.87
N ASP A 54 -7.51 1.48 -7.79
CA ASP A 54 -7.89 0.52 -6.77
C ASP A 54 -6.85 0.54 -5.66
N TYR A 55 -7.31 0.71 -4.42
CA TYR A 55 -6.49 0.70 -3.23
C TYR A 55 -6.84 -0.48 -2.34
N ARG A 56 -5.82 -1.12 -1.79
CA ARG A 56 -5.93 -2.18 -0.78
C ARG A 56 -5.12 -1.77 0.43
N TYR A 57 -5.60 -2.07 1.63
CA TYR A 57 -4.84 -1.77 2.84
C TYR A 57 -5.20 -2.65 4.03
N LEU A 58 -4.22 -2.80 4.91
CA LEU A 58 -4.30 -3.49 6.20
C LEU A 58 -3.54 -2.66 7.25
N ASN A 59 -4.01 -2.71 8.49
CA ASN A 59 -3.31 -2.10 9.62
C ASN A 59 -2.78 -3.20 10.54
N GLN A 60 -1.66 -2.92 11.23
CA GLN A 60 -1.10 -3.77 12.27
C GLN A 60 -0.77 -5.19 11.81
N ILE A 61 -0.14 -5.33 10.64
CA ILE A 61 0.35 -6.62 10.14
C ILE A 61 1.85 -6.77 10.41
N PRO A 62 2.35 -8.00 10.64
CA PRO A 62 3.77 -8.21 10.89
C PRO A 62 4.59 -7.99 9.62
N LEU A 63 5.66 -7.20 9.73
CA LEU A 63 6.62 -6.99 8.64
C LEU A 63 7.52 -8.22 8.42
N ARG A 64 7.83 -8.94 9.49
CA ARG A 64 8.68 -10.13 9.51
C ARG A 64 8.24 -11.08 10.62
N GLU A 65 8.60 -12.36 10.48
CA GLU A 65 8.28 -13.40 11.46
C GLU A 65 9.23 -13.40 12.67
N GLN A 66 10.43 -12.81 12.53
CA GLN A 66 11.43 -12.80 13.59
C GLN A 66 11.08 -11.79 14.70
N GLN A 67 11.19 -12.24 15.95
CA GLN A 67 11.02 -11.39 17.13
C GLN A 67 12.20 -10.41 17.30
N PRO A 68 11.95 -9.15 17.74
CA PRO A 68 10.64 -8.57 18.00
C PRO A 68 9.86 -8.33 16.70
N VAL A 69 8.56 -8.65 16.73
CA VAL A 69 7.66 -8.48 15.58
C VAL A 69 7.38 -7.00 15.42
N LEU A 70 7.82 -6.44 14.30
CA LEU A 70 7.47 -5.08 13.93
C LEU A 70 6.11 -5.09 13.22
N LEU A 71 5.10 -4.49 13.84
CA LEU A 71 3.80 -4.26 13.22
C LEU A 71 3.83 -2.99 12.38
N VAL A 72 3.33 -3.08 11.15
CA VAL A 72 3.25 -1.97 10.20
C VAL A 72 1.87 -1.92 9.55
N ASN A 73 1.55 -0.77 8.98
CA ASN A 73 0.36 -0.63 8.15
C ASN A 73 0.78 -0.73 6.69
N TRP A 74 0.10 -1.59 5.93
CA TRP A 74 0.41 -1.89 4.54
C TRP A 74 -0.67 -1.33 3.62
N CYS A 75 -0.25 -0.78 2.50
CA CYS A 75 -1.14 -0.36 1.43
C CYS A 75 -0.57 -0.69 0.06
N GLU A 76 -1.47 -0.89 -0.88
CA GLU A 76 -1.17 -1.13 -2.28
C GLU A 76 -2.11 -0.31 -3.15
N VAL A 77 -1.59 0.12 -4.29
CA VAL A 77 -2.37 0.76 -5.34
C VAL A 77 -2.19 0.01 -6.64
N THR A 78 -3.28 -0.11 -7.38
CA THR A 78 -3.31 -0.58 -8.75
C THR A 78 -4.07 0.44 -9.59
N VAL A 79 -3.45 0.93 -10.66
CA VAL A 79 -4.05 1.91 -11.58
C VAL A 79 -4.25 1.26 -12.93
N LYS A 80 -5.50 1.27 -13.40
CA LYS A 80 -5.89 0.70 -14.69
C LYS A 80 -6.56 1.75 -15.55
N ARG A 81 -6.36 1.69 -16.85
CA ARG A 81 -7.16 2.49 -17.79
C ARG A 81 -8.60 1.96 -17.80
N GLU A 82 -9.58 2.84 -17.68
CA GLU A 82 -10.99 2.45 -17.62
C GLU A 82 -11.48 1.76 -18.90
N SER A 83 -10.98 2.18 -20.08
CA SER A 83 -11.53 1.73 -21.37
C SER A 83 -11.18 0.29 -21.74
N ASP A 84 -10.01 -0.20 -21.36
CA ASP A 84 -9.49 -1.53 -21.76
C ASP A 84 -8.97 -2.35 -20.56
N GLY A 85 -8.98 -1.79 -19.35
CA GLY A 85 -8.45 -2.43 -18.15
C GLY A 85 -6.93 -2.55 -18.12
N GLN A 86 -6.20 -1.91 -19.05
CA GLN A 86 -4.75 -1.98 -19.12
C GLN A 86 -4.14 -1.52 -17.79
N LEU A 87 -3.31 -2.37 -17.18
CA LEU A 87 -2.54 -2.02 -16.00
C LEU A 87 -1.50 -0.96 -16.36
N LEU A 88 -1.65 0.23 -15.79
CA LEU A 88 -0.76 1.37 -16.03
C LEU A 88 0.31 1.50 -14.95
N TYR A 89 -0.04 1.19 -13.70
CA TYR A 89 0.85 1.32 -12.55
C TYR A 89 0.39 0.41 -11.42
N SER A 90 1.33 -0.17 -10.68
CA SER A 90 1.06 -0.85 -9.43
C SER A 90 2.26 -0.68 -8.49
N ASN A 91 1.98 -0.44 -7.22
CA ASN A 91 3.02 -0.34 -6.20
C ASN A 91 2.42 -0.51 -4.80
N SER A 92 3.27 -0.77 -3.82
CA SER A 92 2.92 -1.04 -2.44
C SER A 92 3.88 -0.35 -1.48
N TRP A 93 3.36 0.03 -0.32
CA TRP A 93 4.11 0.71 0.73
C TRP A 93 3.74 0.20 2.13
N ILE A 94 4.67 0.40 3.05
CA ILE A 94 4.46 0.29 4.48
C ILE A 94 4.62 1.65 5.16
N THR A 95 3.85 1.88 6.20
CA THR A 95 3.90 3.10 7.01
C THR A 95 3.51 2.82 8.46
N ASN A 96 3.87 3.72 9.37
CA ASN A 96 3.39 3.72 10.75
C ASN A 96 2.10 4.57 10.93
N HIS A 97 1.63 5.25 9.89
CA HIS A 97 0.37 6.00 9.95
C HIS A 97 -0.84 5.07 9.84
N ASP A 98 -1.85 5.24 10.70
CA ASP A 98 -3.10 4.45 10.60
C ASP A 98 -3.79 4.64 9.26
N LEU A 99 -4.13 3.57 8.57
CA LEU A 99 -4.76 3.66 7.27
C LEU A 99 -6.29 3.68 7.40
N THR A 100 -6.87 4.73 6.85
CA THR A 100 -8.30 4.91 6.60
C THR A 100 -8.51 5.06 5.08
N PRO A 101 -9.75 4.94 4.55
CA PRO A 101 -10.01 5.16 3.13
C PRO A 101 -9.44 6.49 2.60
N GLN A 102 -9.60 7.58 3.36
CA GLN A 102 -9.10 8.89 2.95
C GLN A 102 -7.57 8.96 2.99
N ARG A 103 -6.94 8.38 4.02
CA ARG A 103 -5.49 8.44 4.17
C ARG A 103 -4.76 7.54 3.17
N VAL A 104 -5.31 6.36 2.86
CA VAL A 104 -4.72 5.47 1.85
C VAL A 104 -4.78 6.12 0.46
N ILE A 105 -5.89 6.77 0.10
CA ILE A 105 -5.98 7.53 -1.16
C ILE A 105 -4.90 8.61 -1.19
N LEU A 106 -4.83 9.46 -0.16
CA LEU A 106 -3.85 10.55 -0.11
C LEU A 106 -2.41 10.06 -0.18
N LEU A 107 -2.07 9.04 0.60
CA LEU A 107 -0.72 8.48 0.69
C LEU A 107 -0.32 7.85 -0.65
N CYS A 108 -1.08 6.87 -1.12
CA CYS A 108 -0.77 6.15 -2.35
C CYS A 108 -0.77 7.08 -3.56
N TRP A 109 -1.69 8.05 -3.63
CA TRP A 109 -1.71 9.05 -4.69
C TRP A 109 -0.42 9.88 -4.70
N THR A 110 -0.05 10.46 -3.55
CA THR A 110 1.14 11.31 -3.42
C THR A 110 2.42 10.56 -3.78
N GLN A 111 2.57 9.32 -3.28
CA GLN A 111 3.72 8.47 -3.58
C GLN A 111 3.76 8.04 -5.06
N SER A 112 2.61 7.76 -5.67
CA SER A 112 2.54 7.39 -7.09
C SER A 112 2.87 8.55 -8.05
N LEU A 113 2.72 9.80 -7.60
CA LEU A 113 3.18 10.96 -8.36
C LEU A 113 4.69 11.18 -8.18
N ALA A 114 5.22 10.96 -6.97
CA ALA A 114 6.65 11.08 -6.70
C ALA A 114 7.50 10.05 -7.48
N ASN A 115 7.01 8.81 -7.60
CA ASN A 115 7.71 7.72 -8.31
C ASN A 115 7.61 7.79 -9.84
N ARG A 116 6.89 8.78 -10.41
CA ARG A 116 6.71 8.95 -11.86
C ARG A 116 7.65 9.99 -12.49
N LYS A 117 8.62 10.51 -11.74
CA LYS A 117 9.72 11.35 -12.24
C LYS A 117 10.99 10.54 -12.40
#